data_AF-A0A9E4XFV4-F1
#
_entry.id   AF-A0A9E4XFV4-F1
#
_cell.length_a   1.000
_cell.length_b   1.000
_cell.length_c   1.000
_cell.angle_alpha   90.00
_cell.angle_beta   90.00
_cell.angle_gamma   90.00
#
_symmetry.space_group_name_H-M   'P 1'
#
loop_
_entity.id
_entity.type
_entity.pdbx_description
1 polymer ?
#
loop_
_entity_poly.entity_id
_entity_poly.type
_entity_poly.pdbx_seq_one_letter_code
_entity_poly.pdbx_strand_id
1 'polypeptide(L)' 'MLERFKVPKKDEVRVSHESLHEVIKAVFVKMGTSESDAAEAADVLTMTDLRGVETHGVSNMLRAYINQY' A
#
# COMPACT_ATOMS: atom_id res chain seq x y z
N MET A 1 7.33 -6.20 16.60
CA MET A 1 6.37 -5.13 16.91
C MET A 1 5.79 -5.40 18.31
N LEU A 2 5.75 -4.41 19.22
CA LEU A 2 5.17 -4.61 20.56
C LEU A 2 3.66 -4.89 20.46
N GLU A 3 3.10 -5.68 21.37
CA GLU A 3 1.67 -6.05 21.36
C GLU A 3 0.73 -4.84 21.26
N ARG A 4 1.08 -3.71 21.91
CA ARG A 4 0.28 -2.48 21.87
C ARG A 4 0.09 -1.87 20.48
N PHE A 5 0.93 -2.26 19.51
CA PHE A 5 0.90 -1.74 18.15
C PHE A 5 0.16 -2.66 17.17
N LYS A 6 -0.19 -3.89 17.58
CA LYS A 6 -0.98 -4.77 16.74
C LYS A 6 -2.44 -4.31 16.72
N VAL A 7 -3.05 -4.33 15.55
CA VAL A 7 -4.48 -4.10 15.41
C VAL A 7 -5.25 -5.17 16.20
N PRO A 8 -6.23 -4.81 17.05
CA PRO A 8 -7.07 -5.80 17.73
C PRO A 8 -7.79 -6.69 16.72
N LYS A 9 -7.89 -8.00 16.98
CA LYS A 9 -8.47 -8.97 16.03
C LYS A 9 -9.87 -8.61 15.52
N LYS A 10 -10.69 -7.97 16.36
CA LYS A 10 -12.04 -7.53 16.01
C LYS A 10 -12.07 -6.37 15.02
N ASP A 11 -10.97 -5.62 14.92
CA ASP A 11 -10.81 -4.43 14.08
C ASP A 11 -9.90 -4.74 12.87
N GLU A 12 -9.38 -5.98 12.76
CA GLU A 12 -8.49 -6.40 11.68
C GLU A 12 -9.26 -6.71 10.40
N VAL A 13 -8.83 -6.11 9.29
CA VAL A 13 -9.32 -6.43 7.94
C VAL A 13 -8.17 -7.08 7.16
N ARG A 14 -8.45 -8.24 6.57
CA ARG A 14 -7.50 -8.94 5.70
C ARG A 14 -7.85 -8.65 4.24
N VAL A 15 -6.85 -8.19 3.50
CA VAL A 15 -6.95 -7.91 2.06
C VAL A 15 -5.92 -8.77 1.35
N SER A 16 -6.27 -9.33 0.20
CA SER A 16 -5.33 -10.07 -0.65
C SER A 16 -4.27 -9.12 -1.22
N HIS A 17 -3.05 -9.61 -1.34
CA HIS A 17 -1.94 -8.86 -1.92
C HIS A 17 -2.25 -8.44 -3.36
N GLU A 18 -2.79 -9.36 -4.16
CA GLU A 18 -3.08 -9.18 -5.57
C GLU A 18 -4.11 -8.06 -5.77
N SER A 19 -5.20 -8.08 -5.00
CA SER A 19 -6.23 -7.05 -5.11
C SER A 19 -5.75 -5.69 -4.59
N LEU A 20 -4.93 -5.67 -3.54
CA LEU A 20 -4.32 -4.43 -3.05
C LEU A 20 -3.37 -3.83 -4.10
N HIS A 21 -2.53 -4.66 -4.72
CA HIS A 21 -1.63 -4.27 -5.80
C HIS A 21 -2.40 -3.67 -6.98
N GLU A 22 -3.43 -4.35 -7.48
CA GLU A 22 -4.26 -3.88 -8.60
C GLU A 22 -4.87 -2.49 -8.33
N VAL A 23 -5.39 -2.27 -7.13
CA VAL A 23 -5.99 -0.97 -6.75
C VAL A 23 -4.94 0.13 -6.71
N ILE A 24 -3.77 -0.10 -6.11
CA ILE A 24 -2.70 0.90 -6.03
C ILE A 24 -2.18 1.26 -7.40
N LYS A 25 -1.95 0.27 -8.26
CA LYS A 25 -1.54 0.48 -9.64
C LYS A 25 -2.57 1.34 -10.38
N ALA A 26 -3.85 1.01 -10.27
CA ALA A 26 -4.92 1.77 -10.91
C ALA A 26 -4.98 3.23 -10.43
N VAL A 27 -4.71 3.49 -9.14
CA VAL A 27 -4.61 4.85 -8.59
C VAL A 27 -3.47 5.63 -9.26
N PHE A 28 -2.26 5.08 -9.33
CA PHE A 28 -1.13 5.77 -9.96
C PHE A 28 -1.34 5.99 -11.46
N VAL A 29 -1.91 5.01 -12.19
CA VAL A 29 -2.28 5.20 -13.59
C VAL A 29 -3.29 6.34 -13.74
N LYS A 30 -4.30 6.42 -12.86
CA LYS A 30 -5.29 7.50 -12.87
C LYS A 30 -4.66 8.88 -12.64
N MET A 31 -3.53 8.93 -11.94
CA MET A 31 -2.75 10.13 -11.69
C MET A 31 -1.80 10.52 -12.84
N GLY A 32 -1.76 9.72 -13.91
CA GLY A 32 -0.94 10.00 -15.10
C GLY A 32 0.43 9.31 -15.09
N THR A 33 0.71 8.46 -14.10
CA THR A 33 1.91 7.61 -14.10
C THR A 33 1.79 6.53 -15.17
N SER A 34 2.92 6.16 -15.79
CA SER A 34 2.94 5.08 -16.78
C SER A 34 2.52 3.73 -16.15
N GLU A 35 1.98 2.82 -16.96
CA GLU A 35 1.60 1.47 -16.51
C GLU A 35 2.74 0.71 -15.83
N SER A 36 3.98 0.87 -16.32
CA SER A 36 5.17 0.22 -15.76
C SER A 36 5.57 0.83 -14.42
N ASP A 37 5.61 2.16 -14.33
CA ASP A 37 6.03 2.83 -13.10
C ASP A 37 4.95 2.69 -12.01
N ALA A 38 3.68 2.64 -12.41
CA ALA A 38 2.56 2.38 -11.50
C ALA A 38 2.60 0.96 -10.94
N ALA A 39 3.01 -0.03 -11.74
CA ALA A 39 3.21 -1.40 -11.26
C ALA A 39 4.36 -1.47 -10.26
N GLU A 40 5.52 -0.87 -10.56
CA GLU A 40 6.67 -0.83 -9.65
C GLU A 40 6.30 -0.13 -8.31
N ALA A 41 5.56 0.98 -8.37
CA ALA A 41 5.10 1.66 -7.16
C ALA A 41 4.16 0.79 -6.31
N ALA A 42 3.27 0.02 -6.95
CA ALA A 42 2.39 -0.92 -6.28
C ALA A 42 3.16 -2.11 -5.67
N ASP A 43 4.17 -2.63 -6.36
CA ASP A 43 5.06 -3.68 -5.85
C ASP A 43 5.79 -3.23 -4.59
N VAL A 44 6.41 -2.03 -4.60
CA VAL A 44 7.12 -1.49 -3.43
C VAL A 44 6.19 -1.31 -2.22
N LEU A 45 5.02 -0.72 -2.43
CA LEU A 45 4.05 -0.47 -1.36
C LEU A 45 3.45 -1.77 -0.79
N THR A 46 3.12 -2.72 -1.64
CA THR A 46 2.57 -4.00 -1.17
C THR A 46 3.64 -4.90 -0.54
N MET A 47 4.87 -4.89 -1.05
CA MET A 47 5.96 -5.66 -0.47
C MET A 47 6.39 -5.12 0.90
N THR A 48 6.31 -3.81 1.11
CA THR A 48 6.55 -3.21 2.44
C THR A 48 5.47 -3.62 3.44
N ASP A 49 4.20 -3.64 3.04
CA ASP A 49 3.10 -4.17 3.88
C ASP A 49 3.28 -5.66 4.21
N LEU A 50 3.61 -6.50 3.21
CA LEU A 50 3.86 -7.93 3.41
C LEU A 50 5.01 -8.22 4.39
N ARG A 51 6.00 -7.31 4.44
CA ARG A 51 7.14 -7.39 5.36
C ARG A 51 6.86 -6.77 6.73
N GLY A 52 5.68 -6.21 6.95
CA GLY A 52 5.29 -5.54 8.19
C GLY A 52 6.01 -4.20 8.41
N VAL A 53 6.45 -3.54 7.33
CA VAL A 53 7.09 -2.21 7.38
C VAL A 53 6.02 -1.13 7.16
N GLU A 54 5.09 -1.04 8.10
CA GLU A 54 3.87 -0.23 7.98
C GLU A 54 4.13 1.27 7.75
N THR A 55 5.26 1.79 8.24
CA THR A 55 5.64 3.20 8.05
C THR A 55 5.90 3.56 6.58
N HIS A 56 6.18 2.57 5.73
CA HIS A 56 6.46 2.76 4.30
C HIS A 56 5.44 2.08 3.39
N GLY A 57 4.47 1.36 3.97
CA GLY A 57 3.42 0.67 3.24
C GLY A 57 2.23 1.56 2.87
N VAL A 58 1.14 0.93 2.43
CA VAL A 58 -0.01 1.60 1.82
C VAL A 58 -0.70 2.54 2.79
N SER A 59 -0.88 2.10 4.05
CA SER A 59 -1.57 2.88 5.09
C SER A 59 -0.89 4.22 5.39
N ASN A 60 0.42 4.35 5.08
CA ASN A 60 1.17 5.57 5.32
C ASN A 60 1.57 6.34 4.06
N MET A 61 2.23 5.67 3.11
CA MET A 61 2.89 6.36 2.01
C MET A 61 1.98 6.62 0.81
N LEU A 62 0.96 5.78 0.56
CA LEU A 62 0.07 5.98 -0.60
C LEU A 62 -0.58 7.36 -0.58
N ARG A 63 -1.15 7.78 0.57
CA ARG A 63 -1.75 9.12 0.71
C ARG A 63 -0.74 10.26 0.50
N ALA A 64 0.51 10.06 0.89
CA ALA A 64 1.54 11.07 0.78
C ALA A 64 1.95 11.25 -0.69
N TYR A 65 2.11 10.15 -1.42
CA TYR A 65 2.34 10.18 -2.86
C TYR A 65 1.17 10.80 -3.60
N ILE A 66 -0.08 10.43 -3.29
CA ILE A 66 -1.26 11.01 -3.93
C ILE A 66 -1.28 12.55 -3.83
N ASN A 67 -0.89 13.10 -2.68
CA ASN A 67 -0.89 14.55 -2.43
C ASN A 67 0.27 15.31 -3.11
N GLN A 68 1.25 14.61 -3.70
CA GLN A 68 2.44 15.21 -4.31
C GLN A 68 2.33 15.39 -5.84
N TYR A 69 1.29 14.84 -6.46
CA TYR A 69 0.94 15.07 -7.87
C TYR A 69 -0.16 16.13 -7.98
#